data_AF-A0A485JHW9-F1
#
_entry.id   AF-A0A485JHW9-F1
#
_cell.length_a   1.000
_cell.length_b   1.000
_cell.length_c   1.000
_cell.angle_alpha   90.00
_cell.angle_beta   90.00
_cell.angle_gamma   90.00
#
_symmetry.space_group_name_H-M   'P 1'
#
loop_
_entity.id
_entity.type
_entity.pdbx_description
1 polymer ?
#
loop_
_entity_poly.entity_id
_entity_poly.type
_entity_poly.pdbx_seq_one_letter_code
_entity_poly.pdbx_strand_id
1 'polypeptide(L)'
;MTRSSPSASAVKRLMNCYGGSLNQYGSYSTAQISCAMPYTYGSNDGNSTTDIENSKLVVMFGNNPAETRMSGGGITYLLEKAREKSNAKMIVIDPRYTDTAAGREDEWLPIRPGTDAALVAGIAWVLINENLVDQPFLDKYCVGYDEKTLPADAPKNGHYKAYILGEGDDKTAKTPQWASQITGIPVDRIIKLAREIGTAKPAYICQGWGPQRQANGELTARAIAMLPILTGNVGISGGNSGARESTYTITIERLPVLDNPVKNVNLLLQLDRCYRSWPANDGNPRRCPGQR
;
A
#
# COMPACT_ATOMS: atom_id res chain seq x y z
N MET A 1 -9.66 13.33 -19.59
CA MET A 1 -9.99 13.30 -18.14
C MET A 1 -9.88 11.82 -17.75
N THR A 2 -8.99 11.32 -16.90
CA THR A 2 -8.93 11.50 -15.44
C THR A 2 -7.62 10.90 -14.90
N ARG A 3 -6.66 11.75 -14.50
CA ARG A 3 -5.91 11.42 -13.28
C ARG A 3 -6.82 11.96 -12.19
N SER A 4 -7.30 11.09 -11.29
CA SER A 4 -8.18 11.48 -10.16
C SER A 4 -7.52 12.47 -9.19
N SER A 5 -6.24 12.77 -9.37
CA SER A 5 -5.54 13.84 -8.67
C SER A 5 -5.86 15.20 -9.32
N PRO A 6 -6.52 16.12 -8.60
CA PRO A 6 -6.79 17.48 -9.08
C PRO A 6 -5.50 18.23 -9.40
N SER A 7 -4.37 17.90 -8.77
CA SER A 7 -3.10 18.62 -8.86
C SER A 7 -2.50 18.73 -10.28
N ALA A 8 -2.89 17.84 -11.21
CA ALA A 8 -2.47 17.88 -12.62
C ALA A 8 -3.69 17.81 -13.58
N SER A 9 -4.78 18.47 -13.18
CA SER A 9 -6.06 18.48 -13.88
C SER A 9 -6.39 19.86 -14.45
N ALA A 10 -7.33 19.88 -15.41
CA ALA A 10 -7.93 21.11 -15.90
C ALA A 10 -8.55 21.96 -14.76
N VAL A 11 -9.01 21.32 -13.67
CA VAL A 11 -9.53 22.00 -12.48
C VAL A 11 -8.43 22.78 -11.77
N LYS A 12 -7.24 22.20 -11.53
CA LYS A 12 -6.13 22.95 -10.90
C LYS A 12 -5.64 24.09 -11.77
N ARG A 13 -5.61 23.89 -13.10
CA ARG A 13 -5.34 24.98 -14.05
C ARG A 13 -6.37 26.12 -13.89
N LEU A 14 -7.66 25.80 -13.89
CA LEU A 14 -8.74 26.78 -13.69
C LEU A 14 -8.58 27.54 -12.37
N MET A 15 -8.32 26.83 -11.27
CA MET A 15 -8.10 27.45 -9.97
C MET A 15 -6.89 28.39 -9.98
N ASN A 16 -5.80 28.00 -10.65
CA ASN A 16 -4.62 28.86 -10.78
C ASN A 16 -4.90 30.11 -11.64
N CYS A 17 -5.78 30.03 -12.64
CA CYS A 17 -6.27 31.22 -13.37
C CYS A 17 -7.12 32.16 -12.49
N TYR A 18 -7.84 31.62 -11.51
CA TYR A 18 -8.77 32.38 -10.64
C TYR A 18 -8.12 32.95 -9.36
N GLY A 19 -6.79 32.93 -9.26
CA GLY A 19 -6.07 33.45 -8.09
C GLY A 19 -5.50 32.37 -7.15
N GLY A 20 -5.50 31.11 -7.58
CA GLY A 20 -4.88 29.99 -6.88
C GLY A 20 -5.81 29.21 -5.95
N SER A 21 -5.27 28.15 -5.37
CA SER A 21 -5.99 27.26 -4.45
C SER A 21 -5.04 26.59 -3.48
N LEU A 22 -5.55 26.14 -2.33
CA LEU A 22 -4.79 25.21 -1.48
C LEU A 22 -4.50 23.92 -2.22
N ASN A 23 -3.37 23.30 -1.90
CA ASN A 23 -3.04 21.99 -2.45
C ASN A 23 -3.89 20.91 -1.79
N GLN A 24 -4.14 19.85 -2.54
CA GLN A 24 -4.73 18.63 -1.99
C GLN A 24 -3.62 17.75 -1.43
N TYR A 25 -3.91 17.11 -0.32
CA TYR A 25 -3.14 16.00 0.22
C TYR A 25 -4.02 14.77 0.37
N GLY A 26 -3.47 13.61 0.04
CA GLY A 26 -4.14 12.32 0.23
C GLY A 26 -5.32 12.03 -0.69
N SER A 27 -5.87 10.83 -0.50
CA SER A 27 -7.02 10.25 -1.19
C SER A 27 -7.66 9.25 -0.24
N TYR A 28 -9.00 9.20 -0.16
CA TYR A 28 -9.69 8.18 0.64
C TYR A 28 -9.37 6.74 0.17
N SER A 29 -8.89 6.59 -1.06
CA SER A 29 -8.56 5.29 -1.64
C SER A 29 -7.11 4.87 -1.44
N THR A 30 -6.16 5.81 -1.42
CA THR A 30 -4.73 5.48 -1.51
C THR A 30 -3.83 6.23 -0.53
N ALA A 31 -4.39 7.04 0.37
CA ALA A 31 -3.60 7.93 1.24
C ALA A 31 -2.45 7.19 1.94
N GLN A 32 -2.73 6.05 2.56
CA GLN A 32 -1.76 5.38 3.42
C GLN A 32 -0.66 4.70 2.61
N ILE A 33 -0.99 3.91 1.59
CA ILE A 33 0.00 3.23 0.73
C ILE A 33 0.85 4.24 -0.06
N SER A 34 0.26 5.34 -0.52
CA SER A 34 0.98 6.42 -1.21
C SER A 34 1.92 7.19 -0.27
N CYS A 35 1.64 7.19 1.03
CA CYS A 35 2.54 7.71 2.04
C CYS A 35 3.66 6.70 2.34
N ALA A 36 3.31 5.42 2.54
CA ALA A 36 4.20 4.40 3.11
C ALA A 36 5.23 3.84 2.11
N MET A 37 4.82 3.59 0.86
CA MET A 37 5.66 2.92 -0.13
C MET A 37 6.89 3.75 -0.53
N PRO A 38 6.83 5.08 -0.71
CA PRO A 38 8.03 5.88 -0.94
C PRO A 38 9.10 5.76 0.15
N TYR A 39 8.72 5.57 1.42
CA TYR A 39 9.70 5.30 2.50
C TYR A 39 10.26 3.87 2.46
N THR A 40 9.59 2.95 1.76
CA THR A 40 9.99 1.54 1.68
C THR A 40 10.80 1.25 0.40
N TYR A 41 10.39 1.81 -0.75
CA TYR A 41 10.96 1.54 -2.06
C TYR A 41 11.47 2.78 -2.81
N GLY A 42 11.25 3.99 -2.30
CA GLY A 42 11.49 5.24 -3.04
C GLY A 42 10.39 5.60 -4.05
N SER A 43 9.49 4.67 -4.37
CA SER A 43 8.31 4.89 -5.21
C SER A 43 7.13 4.01 -4.74
N ASN A 44 6.04 3.97 -5.50
CA ASN A 44 4.88 3.13 -5.22
C ASN A 44 4.48 2.35 -6.49
N ASP A 45 5.43 1.57 -7.00
CA ASP A 45 5.28 0.80 -8.24
C ASP A 45 5.32 -0.69 -7.95
N GLY A 46 4.43 -1.45 -8.59
CA GLY A 46 4.46 -2.91 -8.66
C GLY A 46 4.65 -3.41 -10.11
N ASN A 47 4.58 -4.72 -10.30
CA ASN A 47 4.61 -5.32 -11.63
C ASN A 47 3.21 -5.23 -12.28
N SER A 48 3.19 -5.23 -13.63
CA SER A 48 1.95 -5.35 -14.40
C SER A 48 1.24 -6.67 -14.08
N THR A 49 -0.10 -6.69 -14.12
CA THR A 49 -0.88 -7.93 -14.01
C THR A 49 -0.50 -8.95 -15.09
N THR A 50 -0.08 -8.50 -16.27
CA THR A 50 0.33 -9.37 -17.37
C THR A 50 1.61 -10.16 -17.07
N ASP A 51 2.47 -9.66 -16.19
CA ASP A 51 3.72 -10.33 -15.81
C ASP A 51 3.47 -11.58 -14.94
N ILE A 52 2.21 -11.81 -14.54
CA ILE A 52 1.78 -13.06 -13.90
C ILE A 52 2.04 -14.29 -14.80
N GLU A 53 2.20 -14.10 -16.12
CA GLU A 53 2.57 -15.18 -17.04
C GLU A 53 3.95 -15.81 -16.72
N ASN A 54 4.77 -15.11 -15.93
CA ASN A 54 6.09 -15.56 -15.49
C ASN A 54 6.12 -16.01 -14.01
N SER A 55 4.97 -16.02 -13.33
CA SER A 55 4.86 -16.33 -11.89
C SER A 55 4.62 -17.82 -11.64
N LYS A 56 5.00 -18.32 -10.47
CA LYS A 56 4.62 -19.66 -10.00
C LYS A 56 3.49 -19.64 -8.97
N LEU A 57 3.37 -18.51 -8.26
CA LEU A 57 2.36 -18.28 -7.23
C LEU A 57 1.85 -16.84 -7.35
N VAL A 58 0.56 -16.64 -7.16
CA VAL A 58 -0.11 -15.35 -7.08
C VAL A 58 -0.81 -15.26 -5.72
N VAL A 59 -0.48 -14.26 -4.91
CA VAL A 59 -1.12 -14.00 -3.61
C VAL A 59 -1.70 -12.59 -3.61
N MET A 60 -3.01 -12.50 -3.40
CA MET A 60 -3.75 -11.24 -3.44
C MET A 60 -4.32 -10.89 -2.06
N PHE A 61 -3.85 -9.79 -1.47
CA PHE A 61 -4.37 -9.26 -0.20
C PHE A 61 -5.43 -8.18 -0.44
N GLY A 62 -6.69 -8.46 -0.08
CA GLY A 62 -7.80 -7.52 -0.21
C GLY A 62 -7.90 -6.87 -1.59
N ASN A 63 -7.52 -7.61 -2.65
CA ASN A 63 -7.48 -7.13 -4.02
C ASN A 63 -8.61 -7.75 -4.82
N ASN A 64 -9.48 -6.90 -5.35
CA ASN A 64 -10.66 -7.33 -6.09
C ASN A 64 -10.74 -6.61 -7.44
N PRO A 65 -9.85 -6.94 -8.40
CA PRO A 65 -9.86 -6.32 -9.71
C PRO A 65 -11.18 -6.51 -10.47
N ALA A 66 -11.94 -7.59 -10.24
CA ALA A 66 -13.22 -7.82 -10.92
C ALA A 66 -14.27 -6.72 -10.64
N GLU A 67 -14.35 -6.23 -9.40
CA GLU A 67 -15.30 -5.17 -9.03
C GLU A 67 -14.65 -3.77 -9.10
N THR A 68 -13.36 -3.65 -8.79
CA THR A 68 -12.73 -2.34 -8.52
C THR A 68 -12.00 -1.72 -9.71
N ARG A 69 -11.77 -2.48 -10.79
CA ARG A 69 -11.15 -1.97 -12.02
C ARG A 69 -12.23 -1.72 -13.09
N MET A 70 -12.94 -0.61 -12.94
CA MET A 70 -14.14 -0.21 -13.71
C MET A 70 -13.91 0.14 -15.20
N SER A 71 -12.95 -0.48 -15.88
CA SER A 71 -12.76 -0.35 -17.34
C SER A 71 -13.43 -1.48 -18.14
N GLY A 72 -14.28 -2.29 -17.50
CA GLY A 72 -14.99 -3.42 -18.12
C GLY A 72 -14.08 -4.63 -18.31
N GLY A 73 -14.05 -5.55 -17.33
CA GLY A 73 -13.46 -6.89 -17.44
C GLY A 73 -11.97 -7.00 -17.79
N GLY A 74 -11.28 -5.93 -18.21
CA GLY A 74 -9.97 -6.00 -18.86
C GLY A 74 -8.87 -6.50 -17.93
N ILE A 75 -8.76 -5.96 -16.71
CA ILE A 75 -7.75 -6.44 -15.75
C ILE A 75 -8.05 -7.88 -15.33
N THR A 76 -9.31 -8.24 -15.15
CA THR A 76 -9.71 -9.63 -14.87
C THR A 76 -9.35 -10.56 -16.02
N TYR A 77 -9.65 -10.17 -17.25
CA TYR A 77 -9.25 -10.91 -18.45
C TYR A 77 -7.74 -11.10 -18.53
N LEU A 78 -6.96 -10.04 -18.28
CA LEU A 78 -5.50 -10.11 -18.28
C LEU A 78 -4.97 -11.02 -17.16
N LEU A 79 -5.57 -10.97 -15.98
CA LEU A 79 -5.25 -11.86 -14.87
C LEU A 79 -5.46 -13.32 -15.26
N GLU A 80 -6.65 -13.66 -15.80
CA GLU A 80 -6.94 -15.03 -16.21
C GLU A 80 -6.03 -15.48 -17.36
N LYS A 81 -5.79 -14.64 -18.37
CA LYS A 81 -4.89 -14.98 -19.48
C LYS A 81 -3.45 -15.17 -19.04
N ALA A 82 -2.97 -14.35 -18.11
CA ALA A 82 -1.63 -14.50 -17.56
C ALA A 82 -1.52 -15.79 -16.75
N ARG A 83 -2.55 -16.14 -15.96
CA ARG A 83 -2.60 -17.40 -15.21
C ARG A 83 -2.74 -18.64 -16.09
N GLU A 84 -3.53 -18.60 -17.16
CA GLU A 84 -3.62 -19.68 -18.14
C GLU A 84 -2.24 -20.03 -18.72
N LYS A 85 -1.39 -19.02 -18.94
CA LYS A 85 -0.02 -19.23 -19.44
C LYS A 85 0.94 -19.76 -18.38
N SER A 86 0.89 -19.22 -17.16
CA SER A 86 1.82 -19.61 -16.11
C SER A 86 1.43 -20.87 -15.35
N ASN A 87 0.15 -21.21 -15.35
CA ASN A 87 -0.47 -22.17 -14.42
C ASN A 87 -0.16 -21.83 -12.94
N ALA A 88 0.03 -20.54 -12.64
CA ALA A 88 0.33 -20.10 -11.29
C ALA A 88 -0.86 -20.32 -10.36
N LYS A 89 -0.59 -20.97 -9.21
CA LYS A 89 -1.58 -21.08 -8.13
C LYS A 89 -1.98 -19.67 -7.66
N MET A 90 -3.26 -19.39 -7.51
CA MET A 90 -3.79 -18.12 -7.01
C MET A 90 -4.47 -18.29 -5.66
N ILE A 91 -3.96 -17.57 -4.67
CA ILE A 91 -4.50 -17.51 -3.31
C ILE A 91 -5.04 -16.10 -3.08
N VAL A 92 -6.33 -16.00 -2.75
CA VAL A 92 -6.99 -14.73 -2.43
C VAL A 92 -7.22 -14.64 -0.92
N ILE A 93 -6.65 -13.63 -0.28
CA ILE A 93 -6.81 -13.35 1.14
C ILE A 93 -7.74 -12.14 1.25
N ASP A 94 -8.99 -12.40 1.60
CA ASP A 94 -10.02 -11.35 1.68
C ASP A 94 -11.09 -11.76 2.71
N PRO A 95 -11.60 -10.84 3.54
CA PRO A 95 -12.72 -11.14 4.44
C PRO A 95 -14.01 -11.56 3.72
N ARG A 96 -14.15 -11.21 2.44
CA ARG A 96 -15.30 -11.58 1.60
C ARG A 96 -14.87 -12.53 0.50
N TYR A 97 -15.74 -13.46 0.16
CA TYR A 97 -15.63 -14.19 -1.10
C TYR A 97 -16.09 -13.28 -2.24
N THR A 98 -15.13 -12.63 -2.89
CA THR A 98 -15.39 -11.56 -3.88
C THR A 98 -15.57 -12.09 -5.29
N ASP A 99 -16.06 -11.26 -6.22
CA ASP A 99 -16.18 -11.67 -7.61
C ASP A 99 -14.84 -12.15 -8.18
N THR A 100 -13.71 -11.53 -7.79
CA THR A 100 -12.36 -11.98 -8.21
C THR A 100 -12.07 -13.42 -7.79
N ALA A 101 -12.51 -13.79 -6.59
CA ALA A 101 -12.39 -15.13 -6.04
C ALA A 101 -13.66 -15.98 -6.32
N ALA A 102 -14.53 -15.65 -7.26
CA ALA A 102 -15.73 -16.47 -7.47
C ALA A 102 -15.44 -17.73 -8.30
N GLY A 103 -14.60 -18.63 -7.77
CA GLY A 103 -14.21 -19.91 -8.39
C GLY A 103 -13.09 -19.82 -9.42
N ARG A 104 -12.32 -18.73 -9.40
CA ARG A 104 -11.17 -18.51 -10.31
C ARG A 104 -9.85 -18.73 -9.60
N GLU A 105 -9.80 -18.48 -8.31
CA GLU A 105 -8.75 -18.81 -7.36
C GLU A 105 -8.63 -20.31 -7.13
N ASP A 106 -7.43 -20.74 -6.77
CA ASP A 106 -7.19 -22.09 -6.26
C ASP A 106 -7.54 -22.18 -4.77
N GLU A 107 -7.48 -21.05 -4.05
CA GLU A 107 -7.78 -20.99 -2.63
C GLU A 107 -8.21 -19.59 -2.19
N TRP A 108 -9.27 -19.52 -1.38
CA TRP A 108 -9.67 -18.33 -0.64
C TRP A 108 -9.42 -18.49 0.85
N LEU A 109 -8.76 -17.50 1.45
CA LEU A 109 -8.48 -17.45 2.88
C LEU A 109 -9.29 -16.32 3.54
N PRO A 110 -10.35 -16.65 4.32
CA PRO A 110 -11.17 -15.66 5.01
C PRO A 110 -10.41 -15.07 6.20
N ILE A 111 -9.81 -13.90 5.99
CA ILE A 111 -9.12 -13.16 7.06
C ILE A 111 -10.10 -12.26 7.82
N ARG A 112 -9.92 -12.12 9.14
CA ARG A 112 -10.62 -11.10 9.92
C ARG A 112 -10.22 -9.69 9.43
N PRO A 113 -11.17 -8.78 9.15
CA PRO A 113 -10.84 -7.43 8.66
C PRO A 113 -9.81 -6.70 9.53
N GLY A 114 -8.81 -6.08 8.89
CA GLY A 114 -7.78 -5.26 9.55
C GLY A 114 -6.62 -6.04 10.16
N THR A 115 -6.58 -7.37 10.00
CA THR A 115 -5.57 -8.23 10.65
C THR A 115 -4.45 -8.71 9.72
N ASP A 116 -4.35 -8.16 8.51
CA ASP A 116 -3.37 -8.56 7.49
C ASP A 116 -1.92 -8.46 7.99
N ALA A 117 -1.58 -7.42 8.75
CA ALA A 117 -0.24 -7.26 9.31
C ALA A 117 0.12 -8.39 10.30
N ALA A 118 -0.86 -8.91 11.05
CA ALA A 118 -0.65 -10.05 11.95
C ALA A 118 -0.46 -11.34 11.16
N LEU A 119 -1.23 -11.55 10.08
CA LEU A 119 -1.02 -12.69 9.18
C LEU A 119 0.39 -12.66 8.58
N VAL A 120 0.81 -11.51 8.05
CA VAL A 120 2.14 -11.35 7.44
C VAL A 120 3.25 -11.57 8.47
N ALA A 121 3.11 -11.06 9.69
CA ALA A 121 4.10 -11.30 10.74
C ALA A 121 4.18 -12.79 11.12
N GLY A 122 3.05 -13.50 11.16
CA GLY A 122 2.98 -14.96 11.32
C GLY A 122 3.69 -15.72 10.20
N ILE A 123 3.47 -15.31 8.96
CA ILE A 123 4.14 -15.88 7.79
C ILE A 123 5.65 -15.61 7.86
N ALA A 124 6.05 -14.37 8.14
CA ALA A 124 7.45 -13.97 8.25
C ALA A 124 8.19 -14.77 9.32
N TRP A 125 7.53 -15.07 10.44
CA TRP A 125 8.10 -15.92 11.49
C TRP A 125 8.46 -17.31 10.98
N VAL A 126 7.59 -17.94 10.18
CA VAL A 126 7.87 -19.25 9.56
C VAL A 126 8.98 -19.12 8.52
N LEU A 127 8.94 -18.11 7.66
CA LEU A 127 9.98 -17.88 6.65
C LEU A 127 11.36 -17.75 7.30
N ILE A 128 11.46 -17.02 8.42
CA ILE A 128 12.71 -16.81 9.15
C ILE A 128 13.17 -18.10 9.83
N ASN A 129 12.29 -18.80 10.57
CA ASN A 129 12.67 -19.99 11.33
C ASN A 129 12.97 -21.21 10.44
N GLU A 130 12.37 -21.29 9.26
CA GLU A 130 12.62 -22.35 8.28
C GLU A 130 13.71 -21.99 7.25
N ASN A 131 14.36 -20.83 7.40
CA ASN A 131 15.40 -20.32 6.48
C ASN A 131 14.92 -20.23 5.02
N LEU A 132 13.66 -19.81 4.81
CA LEU A 132 13.05 -19.61 3.50
C LEU A 132 13.15 -18.15 3.00
N VAL A 133 13.91 -17.31 3.70
CA VAL A 133 14.18 -15.93 3.28
C VAL A 133 15.32 -15.87 2.26
N ASP A 134 15.26 -14.91 1.34
CA ASP A 134 16.34 -14.61 0.40
C ASP A 134 17.41 -13.75 1.07
N GLN A 135 18.27 -14.39 1.87
CA GLN A 135 19.33 -13.69 2.61
C GLN A 135 20.26 -12.87 1.68
N PRO A 136 20.73 -13.37 0.52
CA PRO A 136 21.52 -12.56 -0.40
C PRO A 136 20.83 -11.28 -0.88
N PHE A 137 19.52 -11.33 -1.14
CA PHE A 137 18.74 -10.14 -1.47
C PHE A 137 18.67 -9.17 -0.28
N LEU A 138 18.36 -9.67 0.91
CA LEU A 138 18.24 -8.86 2.13
C LEU A 138 19.56 -8.18 2.49
N ASP A 139 20.69 -8.89 2.44
CA ASP A 139 22.02 -8.35 2.75
C ASP A 139 22.44 -7.23 1.77
N LYS A 140 21.99 -7.33 0.51
CA LYS A 140 22.42 -6.42 -0.56
C LYS A 140 21.52 -5.21 -0.74
N TYR A 141 20.21 -5.37 -0.55
CA TYR A 141 19.21 -4.39 -0.95
C TYR A 141 18.35 -3.86 0.20
N CYS A 142 18.49 -4.37 1.42
CA CYS A 142 17.69 -3.96 2.56
C CYS A 142 18.53 -3.33 3.67
N VAL A 143 17.90 -2.40 4.39
CA VAL A 143 18.44 -1.78 5.60
C VAL A 143 17.51 -2.13 6.77
N GLY A 144 18.08 -2.59 7.88
CA GLY A 144 17.35 -2.91 9.12
C GLY A 144 16.58 -4.23 9.11
N TYR A 145 16.97 -5.22 8.29
CA TYR A 145 16.38 -6.56 8.36
C TYR A 145 16.90 -7.31 9.60
N ASP A 146 18.22 -7.31 9.79
CA ASP A 146 18.97 -7.94 10.87
C ASP A 146 20.06 -6.99 11.41
N GLU A 147 20.81 -7.42 12.43
CA GLU A 147 21.92 -6.63 13.00
C GLU A 147 23.00 -6.22 11.98
N LYS A 148 23.19 -6.99 10.90
CA LYS A 148 24.21 -6.66 9.89
C LYS A 148 23.81 -5.48 9.02
N THR A 149 22.51 -5.40 8.72
CA THR A 149 21.93 -4.38 7.84
C THR A 149 21.37 -3.19 8.62
N LEU A 150 21.43 -3.22 9.95
CA LEU A 150 20.93 -2.18 10.83
C LEU A 150 21.91 -0.98 10.89
N PRO A 151 21.44 0.28 10.79
CA PRO A 151 22.29 1.45 10.97
C PRO A 151 22.94 1.50 12.35
N ALA A 152 24.17 2.00 12.44
CA ALA A 152 24.97 1.99 13.67
C ALA A 152 24.38 2.82 14.83
N ASP A 153 23.53 3.79 14.52
CA ASP A 153 22.82 4.66 15.47
C ASP A 153 21.47 4.07 15.93
N ALA A 154 21.03 2.97 15.32
CA ALA A 154 19.79 2.31 15.71
C ALA A 154 19.97 1.47 16.99
N PRO A 155 18.92 1.32 17.81
CA PRO A 155 18.98 0.50 19.02
C PRO A 155 19.22 -0.97 18.66
N LYS A 156 19.98 -1.67 19.51
CA LYS A 156 20.16 -3.12 19.41
C LYS A 156 18.80 -3.81 19.40
N ASN A 157 18.64 -4.84 18.56
CA ASN A 157 17.38 -5.52 18.28
C ASN A 157 16.29 -4.60 17.66
N GLY A 158 16.65 -3.42 17.14
CA GLY A 158 15.74 -2.51 16.44
C GLY A 158 15.38 -2.94 15.02
N HIS A 159 15.92 -4.06 14.54
CA HIS A 159 15.72 -4.58 13.20
C HIS A 159 14.44 -5.45 13.09
N TYR A 160 13.94 -5.62 11.86
CA TYR A 160 12.67 -6.33 11.59
C TYR A 160 12.67 -7.77 12.11
N LYS A 161 13.77 -8.51 11.93
CA LYS A 161 13.89 -9.90 12.39
C LYS A 161 13.70 -10.04 13.91
N ALA A 162 14.22 -9.12 14.72
CA ALA A 162 14.07 -9.15 16.17
C ALA A 162 12.61 -8.89 16.58
N TYR A 163 11.92 -7.96 15.90
CA TYR A 163 10.49 -7.75 16.12
C TYR A 163 9.67 -9.03 15.84
N ILE A 164 9.95 -9.71 14.73
CA ILE A 164 9.23 -10.95 14.39
C ILE A 164 9.52 -12.08 15.39
N LEU A 165 10.77 -12.23 15.82
CA LEU A 165 11.19 -13.28 16.75
C LEU A 165 10.83 -12.98 18.22
N GLY A 166 10.32 -11.78 18.54
CA GLY A 166 9.95 -11.39 19.90
C GLY A 166 11.14 -10.90 20.74
N GLU A 167 12.22 -10.51 20.09
CA GLU A 167 13.45 -9.99 20.72
C GLU A 167 13.44 -8.45 20.83
N GLY A 168 12.52 -7.79 20.13
CA GLY A 168 12.27 -6.34 20.19
C GLY A 168 11.54 -5.89 21.46
N ASP A 169 10.95 -4.70 21.43
CA ASP A 169 10.39 -4.04 22.61
C ASP A 169 9.14 -4.73 23.17
N ASP A 170 8.30 -5.30 22.31
CA ASP A 170 7.02 -5.92 22.71
C ASP A 170 7.16 -7.35 23.27
N LYS A 171 8.38 -7.90 23.24
CA LYS A 171 8.73 -9.24 23.74
C LYS A 171 7.80 -10.37 23.29
N THR A 172 7.17 -10.22 22.13
CA THR A 172 6.14 -11.14 21.65
C THR A 172 6.53 -11.74 20.31
N ALA A 173 6.91 -13.02 20.31
CA ALA A 173 7.18 -13.75 19.07
C ALA A 173 5.92 -13.86 18.20
N LYS A 174 6.03 -13.48 16.93
CA LYS A 174 4.91 -13.46 15.97
C LYS A 174 4.66 -14.85 15.39
N THR A 175 4.47 -15.83 16.26
CA THR A 175 4.28 -17.23 15.87
C THR A 175 2.99 -17.43 15.04
N PRO A 176 2.87 -18.54 14.28
CA PRO A 176 1.63 -18.92 13.61
C PRO A 176 0.43 -19.04 14.58
N GLN A 177 0.66 -19.48 15.82
CA GLN A 177 -0.36 -19.56 16.87
C GLN A 177 -0.87 -18.17 17.26
N TRP A 178 0.05 -17.23 17.48
CA TRP A 178 -0.28 -15.83 17.75
C TRP A 178 -1.08 -15.20 16.60
N ALA A 179 -0.61 -15.40 15.36
CA ALA A 179 -1.28 -14.85 14.18
C ALA A 179 -2.67 -15.49 13.96
N SER A 180 -2.83 -16.80 14.23
CA SER A 180 -4.09 -17.51 14.08
C SER A 180 -5.19 -16.96 14.99
N GLN A 181 -4.87 -16.67 16.25
CA GLN A 181 -5.83 -16.08 17.21
C GLN A 181 -6.36 -14.71 16.74
N ILE A 182 -5.49 -13.90 16.13
CA ILE A 182 -5.82 -12.55 15.67
C ILE A 182 -6.57 -12.60 14.34
N THR A 183 -6.12 -13.42 13.40
CA THR A 183 -6.59 -13.42 12.01
C THR A 183 -7.81 -14.32 11.80
N GLY A 184 -7.99 -15.34 12.63
CA GLY A 184 -8.96 -16.41 12.43
C GLY A 184 -8.52 -17.49 11.42
N ILE A 185 -7.33 -17.35 10.82
CA ILE A 185 -6.80 -18.36 9.89
C ILE A 185 -6.14 -19.49 10.69
N PRO A 186 -6.42 -20.77 10.39
CA PRO A 186 -5.80 -21.90 11.09
C PRO A 186 -4.26 -21.88 11.06
N VAL A 187 -3.64 -22.32 12.16
CA VAL A 187 -2.17 -22.33 12.35
C VAL A 187 -1.45 -23.09 11.23
N ASP A 188 -1.94 -24.29 10.90
CA ASP A 188 -1.42 -25.14 9.83
C ASP A 188 -1.52 -24.44 8.47
N ARG A 189 -2.60 -23.68 8.24
CA ARG A 189 -2.73 -22.89 7.02
C ARG A 189 -1.75 -21.74 6.97
N ILE A 190 -1.48 -21.02 8.05
CA ILE A 190 -0.46 -19.97 8.08
C ILE A 190 0.92 -20.55 7.72
N ILE A 191 1.28 -21.70 8.31
CA ILE A 191 2.55 -22.39 8.03
C ILE A 191 2.64 -22.83 6.56
N LYS A 192 1.60 -23.48 6.03
CA LYS A 192 1.59 -23.92 4.64
C LYS A 192 1.63 -22.73 3.67
N LEU A 193 0.91 -21.64 3.93
CA LEU A 193 0.98 -20.42 3.11
C LEU A 193 2.40 -19.82 3.12
N ALA A 194 3.06 -19.79 4.28
CA ALA A 194 4.44 -19.33 4.37
C ALA A 194 5.39 -20.18 3.55
N ARG A 195 5.25 -21.51 3.57
CA ARG A 195 6.05 -22.42 2.75
C ARG A 195 5.75 -22.26 1.26
N GLU A 196 4.48 -22.10 0.88
CA GLU A 196 4.07 -21.82 -0.50
C GLU A 196 4.75 -20.54 -1.01
N ILE A 197 4.74 -19.46 -0.21
CA ILE A 197 5.39 -18.18 -0.54
C ILE A 197 6.92 -18.30 -0.57
N GLY A 198 7.53 -18.95 0.43
CA GLY A 198 8.97 -19.06 0.56
C GLY A 198 9.64 -19.98 -0.45
N THR A 199 8.90 -20.93 -1.03
CA THR A 199 9.43 -21.86 -2.06
C THR A 199 9.05 -21.46 -3.49
N ALA A 200 8.05 -20.60 -3.67
CA ALA A 200 7.68 -20.07 -4.97
C ALA A 200 8.59 -18.90 -5.39
N LYS A 201 9.42 -19.14 -6.42
CA LYS A 201 10.19 -18.08 -7.08
C LYS A 201 10.07 -18.20 -8.60
N PRO A 202 9.46 -17.22 -9.29
CA PRO A 202 8.87 -15.97 -8.77
C PRO A 202 7.48 -16.16 -8.11
N ALA A 203 7.18 -15.32 -7.11
CA ALA A 203 5.85 -15.17 -6.52
C ALA A 203 5.33 -13.73 -6.67
N TYR A 204 4.16 -13.59 -7.28
CA TYR A 204 3.45 -12.32 -7.46
C TYR A 204 2.59 -12.05 -6.23
N ILE A 205 3.06 -11.17 -5.35
CA ILE A 205 2.33 -10.79 -4.14
C ILE A 205 1.85 -9.35 -4.31
N CYS A 206 0.55 -9.12 -4.27
CA CYS A 206 -0.01 -7.78 -4.43
C CYS A 206 -1.10 -7.49 -3.40
N GLN A 207 -1.40 -6.20 -3.24
CA GLN A 207 -2.49 -5.76 -2.37
C GLN A 207 -3.43 -4.80 -3.09
N GLY A 208 -4.71 -4.88 -2.74
CA GLY A 208 -5.69 -3.88 -3.13
C GLY A 208 -5.61 -2.64 -2.24
N TRP A 209 -6.66 -1.83 -2.30
CA TRP A 209 -6.77 -0.64 -1.44
C TRP A 209 -7.58 -0.86 -0.17
N GLY A 210 -8.14 -2.05 0.02
CA GLY A 210 -8.90 -2.41 1.22
C GLY A 210 -8.07 -2.44 2.50
N PRO A 211 -6.96 -3.22 2.56
CA PRO A 211 -6.22 -3.45 3.80
C PRO A 211 -5.74 -2.18 4.51
N GLN A 212 -5.42 -1.13 3.75
CA GLN A 212 -4.93 0.14 4.27
C GLN A 212 -6.03 1.08 4.82
N ARG A 213 -7.32 0.75 4.71
CA ARG A 213 -8.41 1.67 5.11
C ARG A 213 -8.74 1.54 6.60
N GLN A 214 -7.72 1.74 7.43
CA GLN A 214 -7.80 1.72 8.89
C GLN A 214 -6.77 2.66 9.51
N ALA A 215 -6.84 2.84 10.84
CA ALA A 215 -6.06 3.84 11.59
C ALA A 215 -4.53 3.71 11.45
N ASN A 216 -4.02 2.52 11.08
CA ASN A 216 -2.58 2.24 10.86
C ASN A 216 -2.33 1.56 9.49
N GLY A 217 -3.12 1.96 8.48
CA GLY A 217 -3.11 1.30 7.17
C GLY A 217 -1.78 1.37 6.42
N GLU A 218 -0.94 2.35 6.74
CA GLU A 218 0.40 2.51 6.20
C GLU A 218 1.31 1.39 6.67
N LEU A 219 1.18 0.97 7.93
CA LEU A 219 1.89 -0.18 8.47
C LEU A 219 1.36 -1.48 7.88
N THR A 220 0.04 -1.60 7.67
CA THR A 220 -0.54 -2.76 6.97
C THR A 220 0.01 -2.88 5.54
N ALA A 221 0.07 -1.77 4.81
CA ALA A 221 0.57 -1.77 3.46
C ALA A 221 2.05 -2.20 3.40
N ARG A 222 2.88 -1.66 4.30
CA ARG A 222 4.30 -2.04 4.42
C ARG A 222 4.46 -3.48 4.86
N ALA A 223 3.63 -3.97 5.78
CA ALA A 223 3.68 -5.36 6.23
C ALA A 223 3.50 -6.30 5.04
N ILE A 224 2.48 -6.12 4.20
CA ILE A 224 2.28 -6.96 3.01
C ILE A 224 3.50 -6.88 2.06
N ALA A 225 4.11 -5.71 1.91
CA ALA A 225 5.34 -5.52 1.12
C ALA A 225 6.54 -6.28 1.68
N MET A 226 6.56 -6.61 2.98
CA MET A 226 7.63 -7.41 3.57
C MET A 226 7.70 -8.82 2.97
N LEU A 227 6.59 -9.41 2.52
CA LEU A 227 6.62 -10.77 1.96
C LEU A 227 7.50 -10.87 0.70
N PRO A 228 7.31 -10.04 -0.34
CA PRO A 228 8.20 -10.05 -1.49
C PRO A 228 9.63 -9.57 -1.17
N ILE A 229 9.81 -8.68 -0.19
CA ILE A 229 11.15 -8.28 0.29
C ILE A 229 11.89 -9.48 0.90
N LEU A 230 11.24 -10.19 1.82
CA LEU A 230 11.81 -11.35 2.52
C LEU A 230 12.13 -12.50 1.57
N THR A 231 11.41 -12.62 0.45
CA THR A 231 11.57 -13.72 -0.51
C THR A 231 12.28 -13.32 -1.81
N GLY A 232 12.76 -12.08 -1.91
CA GLY A 232 13.49 -11.60 -3.09
C GLY A 232 12.65 -11.57 -4.37
N ASN A 233 11.35 -11.27 -4.26
CA ASN A 233 10.42 -11.16 -5.39
C ASN A 233 10.24 -9.72 -5.90
N VAL A 234 10.97 -8.77 -5.34
CA VAL A 234 10.96 -7.36 -5.78
C VAL A 234 11.87 -7.18 -7.00
N GLY A 235 11.35 -6.56 -8.06
CA GLY A 235 12.15 -6.15 -9.23
C GLY A 235 12.49 -7.28 -10.22
N ILE A 236 11.88 -8.46 -10.08
CA ILE A 236 12.03 -9.58 -11.01
C ILE A 236 10.76 -9.81 -11.84
N SER A 237 10.90 -10.43 -13.00
CA SER A 237 9.75 -10.87 -13.82
C SER A 237 8.99 -11.99 -13.09
N GLY A 238 7.66 -11.90 -13.08
CA GLY A 238 6.78 -12.77 -12.30
C GLY A 238 6.74 -12.46 -10.80
N GLY A 239 7.47 -11.43 -10.36
CA GLY A 239 7.42 -10.91 -9.00
C GLY A 239 6.41 -9.78 -8.85
N ASN A 240 6.40 -9.15 -7.68
CA ASN A 240 5.76 -7.86 -7.44
C ASN A 240 6.34 -7.26 -6.15
N SER A 241 6.27 -5.95 -5.98
CA SER A 241 6.73 -5.24 -4.78
C SER A 241 5.79 -5.39 -3.57
N GLY A 242 4.65 -6.07 -3.70
CA GLY A 242 3.62 -6.06 -2.66
C GLY A 242 2.75 -4.82 -2.69
N ALA A 243 3.01 -3.87 -3.61
CA ALA A 243 2.10 -2.78 -3.92
C ALA A 243 0.89 -3.29 -4.74
N ARG A 244 0.05 -2.37 -5.21
CA ARG A 244 -1.02 -2.71 -6.14
C ARG A 244 -0.46 -3.03 -7.52
N GLU A 245 -1.16 -3.84 -8.31
CA GLU A 245 -0.78 -4.11 -9.70
C GLU A 245 -0.64 -2.81 -10.53
N SER A 246 0.51 -2.66 -11.19
CA SER A 246 0.80 -1.50 -12.04
C SER A 246 0.17 -1.64 -13.41
N THR A 247 0.11 -0.53 -14.14
CA THR A 247 -0.38 -0.47 -15.52
C THR A 247 0.56 0.37 -16.37
N TYR A 248 0.67 0.05 -17.65
CA TYR A 248 1.33 0.96 -18.60
C TYR A 248 0.48 2.23 -18.79
N THR A 249 1.15 3.40 -18.82
CA THR A 249 0.48 4.68 -19.07
C THR A 249 0.78 5.12 -20.49
N ILE A 250 -0.25 5.25 -21.32
CA ILE A 250 -0.12 5.95 -22.61
C ILE A 250 -0.16 7.45 -22.31
N THR A 251 0.94 8.14 -22.61
CA THR A 251 1.01 9.59 -22.41
C THR A 251 0.13 10.29 -23.44
N ILE A 252 -0.80 11.10 -22.95
CA ILE A 252 -1.53 12.08 -23.75
C ILE A 252 -1.00 13.46 -23.40
N GLU A 253 -0.88 14.33 -24.39
CA GLU A 253 -0.43 15.68 -24.15
C GLU A 253 -1.47 16.42 -23.28
N ARG A 254 -0.99 17.04 -22.21
CA ARG A 254 -1.84 17.73 -21.24
C ARG A 254 -1.68 19.23 -21.38
N LEU A 255 -2.77 19.96 -21.14
CA LEU A 255 -2.70 21.40 -20.94
C LEU A 255 -1.73 21.71 -19.79
N PRO A 256 -0.88 22.74 -19.93
CA PRO A 256 0.06 23.09 -18.87
C PRO A 256 -0.70 23.47 -17.59
N VAL A 257 -0.18 23.11 -16.43
CA VAL A 257 -0.68 23.64 -15.16
C VAL A 257 0.05 24.95 -14.92
N LEU A 258 -0.69 26.06 -14.75
CA LEU A 258 -0.08 27.37 -14.45
C LEU A 258 0.50 27.39 -13.03
N ASP A 259 1.35 28.37 -12.72
CA ASP A 259 1.85 28.55 -11.36
C ASP A 259 0.70 28.85 -10.38
N ASN A 260 0.76 28.23 -9.20
CA ASN A 260 -0.20 28.50 -8.12
C ASN A 260 0.32 29.69 -7.28
N PRO A 261 -0.35 30.86 -7.30
CA PRO A 261 0.09 32.03 -6.53
C PRO A 261 -0.06 31.83 -5.01
N VAL A 262 -0.86 30.85 -4.56
CA VAL A 262 -1.06 30.53 -3.13
C VAL A 262 0.03 29.56 -2.66
N LYS A 263 0.97 30.04 -1.85
CA LYS A 263 2.08 29.23 -1.31
C LYS A 263 1.86 28.74 0.13
N ASN A 264 1.28 29.59 1.00
CA ASN A 264 1.08 29.29 2.43
C ASN A 264 -0.31 29.74 2.90
N VAL A 265 -0.87 29.03 3.89
CA VAL A 265 -2.04 29.47 4.65
C VAL A 265 -1.54 30.22 5.88
N ASN A 266 -1.96 31.46 6.05
CA ASN A 266 -1.88 32.12 7.35
C ASN A 266 -3.26 31.94 8.02
N LEU A 267 -3.35 30.99 8.95
CA LEU A 267 -4.63 30.52 9.54
C LEU A 267 -5.48 31.66 10.13
N LEU A 268 -4.81 32.74 10.58
CA LEU A 268 -5.43 33.94 11.15
C LEU A 268 -6.12 34.84 10.12
N LEU A 269 -5.64 34.92 8.88
CA LEU A 269 -6.21 35.83 7.86
C LEU A 269 -7.51 35.28 7.24
N GLN A 270 -7.75 33.97 7.31
CA GLN A 270 -8.94 33.34 6.75
C GLN A 270 -10.19 33.55 7.62
N LEU A 271 -10.03 33.53 8.96
CA LEU A 271 -11.09 33.92 9.90
C LEU A 271 -11.48 35.39 9.73
N ASP A 272 -10.49 36.27 9.52
CA ASP A 272 -10.70 37.71 9.40
C ASP A 272 -11.44 38.11 8.11
N ARG A 273 -11.26 37.36 7.01
CA ARG A 273 -12.02 37.57 5.77
C ARG A 273 -13.47 37.10 5.88
N CYS A 274 -13.73 35.97 6.52
CA CYS A 274 -15.10 35.47 6.72
C CYS A 274 -15.91 36.38 7.67
N TYR A 275 -15.27 36.98 8.67
CA TYR A 275 -15.94 37.95 9.56
C TYR A 275 -16.18 39.31 8.90
N ARG A 276 -15.31 39.75 7.96
CA ARG A 276 -15.47 41.04 7.26
C ARG A 276 -16.42 40.99 6.06
N SER A 277 -16.76 39.81 5.54
CA SER A 277 -17.64 39.66 4.37
C SER A 277 -19.12 39.49 4.71
N TRP A 278 -19.50 39.46 5.99
CA TRP A 278 -20.92 39.49 6.37
C TRP A 278 -21.38 40.96 6.36
N PRO A 279 -22.39 41.35 5.55
CA PRO A 279 -22.92 42.70 5.63
C PRO A 279 -23.45 42.95 7.04
N ALA A 280 -22.89 43.96 7.71
CA ALA A 280 -23.53 44.56 8.86
C ALA A 280 -24.79 45.28 8.37
N ASN A 281 -25.96 44.63 8.49
CA ASN A 281 -27.04 45.32 9.17
C ASN A 281 -26.46 45.55 10.56
N ASP A 282 -25.92 46.72 10.91
CA ASP A 282 -26.66 47.93 11.23
C ASP A 282 -25.67 49.12 11.12
N GLY A 283 -26.16 50.28 10.70
CA GLY A 283 -25.35 51.45 10.29
C GLY A 283 -24.50 52.11 11.38
N ASN A 284 -23.45 51.46 11.87
CA ASN A 284 -22.44 52.10 12.72
C ASN A 284 -21.01 51.55 12.45
N PRO A 285 -20.07 52.36 11.92
CA PRO A 285 -18.71 51.91 11.68
C PRO A 285 -17.92 51.80 13.00
N ARG A 286 -17.55 50.57 13.38
CA ARG A 286 -16.56 50.35 14.45
C ARG A 286 -15.17 50.77 13.96
N ARG A 287 -14.65 51.90 14.46
CA ARG A 287 -13.23 52.26 14.37
C ARG A 287 -12.43 51.31 15.28
N CYS A 288 -11.39 50.67 14.74
CA CYS A 288 -10.36 50.03 15.56
C CYS A 288 -9.43 51.13 16.14
N PRO A 289 -9.22 51.19 17.47
CA PRO A 289 -8.24 52.09 18.06
C PRO A 289 -6.82 51.51 17.95
N GLY A 290 -5.90 52.30 17.40
CA GLY A 290 -4.47 52.35 17.71
C GLY A 290 -3.64 51.07 17.63
N GLN A 291 -2.83 50.95 16.58
CA GLN A 291 -1.50 50.34 16.67
C GLN A 291 -0.47 51.39 16.21
N ARG A 292 0.44 51.73 17.14
CA ARG A 292 1.72 52.39 16.83
C ARG A 292 2.68 51.36 16.26
#